data_AF-A0A3N1GF56-F1
#
_entry.id   AF-A0A3N1GF56-F1
#
_cell.length_a   1.000
_cell.length_b   1.000
_cell.length_c   1.000
_cell.angle_alpha   90.00
_cell.angle_beta   90.00
_cell.angle_gamma   90.00
#
_symmetry.space_group_name_H-M   'P 1'
#
loop_
_entity.id
_entity.type
_entity.pdbx_description
1 polymer ?
#
loop_
_entity_poly.entity_id
_entity_poly.type
_entity_poly.pdbx_seq_one_letter_code
_entity_poly.pdbx_strand_id
1 'polypeptide(L)'
;MHVLPADRGLPAAGRPAAFDLVAPVYGTGFRGWIVVAVRAPELLRESLRTADVTGVTAVVTGTATDGRSHEIARWTGDGGPVGSLRDTVDVEVAGTVWHVLVRPTAALAGTGRTVAAPLTMLGAVVVSLLAAAGLLAAEAGRNRAAARARREAADARTAEGRERAANDRARAANDEARAARDQLLAAEDAVREREAELSGFATAAGERLHAPLHTIASVTEMLVEDAAAQLDQASREPNPGGGSIFWFTVAAATTAPAPETELFAADLA
;
A
#
# COMPACT_ATOMS: atom_id res chain seq x y z
N MET A 1 21.83 -40.10 -9.12
CA MET A 1 21.55 -40.94 -7.94
C MET A 1 21.98 -40.17 -6.69
N HIS A 2 21.02 -39.79 -5.83
CA HIS A 2 21.30 -39.05 -4.60
C HIS A 2 21.51 -40.06 -3.45
N VAL A 3 22.54 -39.86 -2.63
CA VAL A 3 22.73 -40.57 -1.35
C VAL A 3 22.33 -39.65 -0.21
N LEU A 4 21.45 -40.10 0.68
CA LEU A 4 20.97 -39.28 1.78
C LEU A 4 22.14 -38.84 2.68
N PRO A 5 22.10 -37.63 3.27
CA PRO A 5 23.16 -37.16 4.17
C PRO A 5 23.51 -38.17 5.26
N ALA A 6 22.51 -38.86 5.83
CA ALA A 6 22.68 -39.90 6.84
C ALA A 6 23.46 -41.13 6.35
N ASP A 7 23.42 -41.41 5.04
CA ASP A 7 24.01 -42.60 4.43
C ASP A 7 25.40 -42.35 3.84
N ARG A 8 25.91 -41.11 3.90
CA ARG A 8 27.23 -40.74 3.35
C ARG A 8 28.40 -41.48 4.00
N GLY A 9 28.25 -41.87 5.28
CA GLY A 9 29.24 -42.64 6.02
C GLY A 9 29.33 -44.11 5.63
N LEU A 10 28.35 -44.64 4.89
CA LEU A 10 28.36 -46.03 4.46
C LEU A 10 29.36 -46.25 3.30
N PRO A 11 30.00 -47.42 3.22
CA PRO A 11 30.78 -47.83 2.05
C PRO A 11 29.96 -47.68 0.77
N ALA A 12 30.60 -47.35 -0.36
CA ALA A 12 29.89 -47.07 -1.61
C ALA A 12 28.92 -48.19 -2.03
N ALA A 13 29.27 -49.45 -1.78
CA ALA A 13 28.42 -50.61 -2.05
C ALA A 13 27.17 -50.72 -1.16
N GLY A 14 27.14 -50.03 -0.02
CA GLY A 14 26.05 -50.07 0.96
C GLY A 14 25.18 -48.82 0.98
N ARG A 15 25.39 -47.86 0.07
CA ARG A 15 24.60 -46.62 0.02
C ARG A 15 23.28 -46.88 -0.70
N PRO A 16 22.12 -46.86 0.00
CA PRO A 16 20.84 -47.10 -0.64
C PRO A 16 20.52 -45.97 -1.62
N ALA A 17 19.86 -46.33 -2.73
CA ALA A 17 19.29 -45.36 -3.65
C ALA A 17 18.17 -44.58 -2.95
N ALA A 18 18.15 -43.25 -3.14
CA ALA A 18 17.08 -42.41 -2.64
C ALA A 18 16.65 -41.38 -3.70
N PHE A 19 15.40 -40.94 -3.59
CA PHE A 19 14.88 -39.78 -4.30
C PHE A 19 14.27 -38.80 -3.31
N ASP A 20 14.28 -37.53 -3.69
CA ASP A 20 13.71 -36.44 -2.89
C ASP A 20 12.39 -35.99 -3.51
N LEU A 21 11.35 -35.91 -2.69
CA LEU A 21 10.14 -35.20 -3.03
C LEU A 21 10.26 -33.78 -2.50
N VAL A 22 10.30 -32.82 -3.42
CA VAL A 22 10.50 -31.41 -3.09
C VAL A 22 9.22 -30.64 -3.39
N ALA A 23 8.64 -30.04 -2.37
CA ALA A 23 7.46 -29.19 -2.50
C ALA A 23 7.75 -27.78 -1.97
N PRO A 24 7.53 -26.72 -2.76
CA PRO A 24 7.68 -25.36 -2.27
C PRO A 24 6.56 -25.01 -1.27
N VAL A 25 6.94 -24.38 -0.16
CA VAL A 25 6.03 -23.83 0.84
C VAL A 25 5.86 -22.34 0.58
N TYR A 26 4.60 -21.93 0.40
CA TYR A 26 4.24 -20.54 0.20
C TYR A 26 3.32 -20.06 1.32
N GLY A 27 3.60 -18.86 1.83
CA GLY A 27 2.73 -18.11 2.76
C GLY A 27 2.32 -16.79 2.12
N THR A 28 2.79 -15.66 2.68
CA THR A 28 2.70 -14.34 2.03
C THR A 28 3.63 -14.17 0.84
N GLY A 29 4.75 -14.87 0.85
CA GLY A 29 5.64 -15.10 -0.28
C GLY A 29 6.20 -16.52 -0.22
N PHE A 30 7.25 -16.80 -0.99
CA PHE A 30 8.03 -18.03 -0.84
C PHE A 30 8.59 -18.12 0.59
N ARG A 31 8.33 -19.23 1.28
CA ARG A 31 8.75 -19.45 2.67
C ARG A 31 9.87 -20.49 2.79
N GLY A 32 9.95 -21.42 1.85
CA GLY A 32 10.98 -22.46 1.85
C GLY A 32 10.54 -23.69 1.07
N TRP A 33 11.22 -24.81 1.32
CA TRP A 33 10.94 -26.11 0.70
C TRP A 33 10.65 -27.13 1.80
N ILE A 34 9.66 -28.00 1.57
CA ILE A 34 9.58 -29.29 2.26
C ILE A 34 10.29 -30.30 1.36
N VAL A 35 11.28 -30.98 1.92
CA VAL A 35 12.03 -32.04 1.25
C VAL A 35 11.78 -33.32 2.01
N VAL A 36 11.20 -34.31 1.34
CA VAL A 36 11.02 -35.66 1.89
C VAL A 36 11.94 -36.60 1.13
N ALA A 37 12.96 -37.06 1.83
CA ALA A 37 13.91 -38.05 1.36
C ALA A 37 13.31 -39.46 1.50
N VAL A 38 13.22 -40.20 0.39
CA VAL A 38 12.65 -41.56 0.39
C VAL A 38 13.69 -42.55 -0.09
N ARG A 39 13.97 -43.55 0.74
CA ARG A 39 14.81 -44.70 0.36
C ARG A 39 14.02 -45.61 -0.56
N ALA A 40 14.29 -45.48 -1.85
CA ALA A 40 13.49 -46.12 -2.89
C ALA A 40 13.44 -47.66 -2.80
N PRO A 41 14.54 -48.37 -2.45
CA PRO A 41 14.49 -49.82 -2.24
C PRO A 41 13.66 -50.25 -1.04
N GLU A 42 13.64 -49.46 0.04
CA GLU A 42 12.85 -49.76 1.24
C GLU A 42 11.37 -49.52 0.98
N LEU A 43 11.03 -48.40 0.32
CA LEU A 43 9.66 -48.13 -0.12
C LEU A 43 9.16 -49.27 -1.01
N LEU A 44 9.94 -49.66 -2.02
CA LEU A 44 9.55 -50.72 -2.96
C LEU A 44 9.38 -52.06 -2.25
N ARG A 45 10.33 -52.43 -1.36
CA ARG A 45 10.24 -53.64 -0.53
C ARG A 45 8.98 -53.65 0.33
N GLU A 46 8.73 -52.56 1.05
CA GLU A 46 7.60 -52.48 1.98
C GLU A 46 6.27 -52.48 1.25
N SER A 47 6.20 -51.82 0.10
CA SER A 47 5.01 -51.81 -0.76
C SER A 47 4.70 -53.21 -1.30
N LEU A 48 5.72 -53.91 -1.81
CA LEU A 48 5.59 -55.28 -2.33
C LEU A 48 5.24 -56.28 -1.21
N ARG A 49 5.88 -56.14 -0.05
CA ARG A 49 5.59 -56.97 1.13
C ARG A 49 4.17 -56.78 1.64
N THR A 50 3.70 -55.53 1.73
CA THR A 50 2.33 -55.20 2.18
C THR A 50 1.28 -55.76 1.22
N ALA A 51 1.61 -55.82 -0.08
CA ALA A 51 0.77 -56.42 -1.11
C ALA A 51 0.90 -57.94 -1.23
N ASP A 52 1.68 -58.59 -0.34
CA ASP A 52 2.01 -60.03 -0.38
C ASP A 52 2.60 -60.49 -1.73
N VAL A 53 3.29 -59.58 -2.42
CA VAL A 53 3.92 -59.87 -3.71
C VAL A 53 5.27 -60.53 -3.45
N THR A 54 5.32 -61.83 -3.72
CA THR A 54 6.54 -62.64 -3.68
C THR A 54 6.89 -63.18 -5.08
N GLY A 55 8.13 -63.66 -5.27
CA GLY A 55 8.50 -64.34 -6.51
C GLY A 55 8.66 -63.43 -7.74
N VAL A 56 8.99 -62.15 -7.57
CA VAL A 56 9.35 -61.25 -8.67
C VAL A 56 10.64 -60.46 -8.39
N THR A 57 11.20 -59.90 -9.44
CA THR A 57 12.22 -58.86 -9.41
C THR A 57 11.60 -57.63 -10.05
N ALA A 58 11.63 -56.50 -9.35
CA ALA A 58 11.14 -55.22 -9.84
C ALA A 58 12.32 -54.23 -9.92
N VAL A 59 12.46 -53.58 -11.07
CA VAL A 59 13.44 -52.51 -11.29
C VAL A 59 12.69 -51.27 -11.72
N VAL A 60 12.80 -50.20 -10.93
CA VAL A 60 12.23 -48.89 -11.23
C VAL A 60 13.33 -48.06 -11.87
N THR A 61 13.09 -47.57 -13.08
CA THR A 61 13.99 -46.64 -13.77
C THR A 61 13.29 -45.31 -14.02
N GLY A 62 14.06 -44.23 -13.95
CA GLY A 62 13.63 -42.90 -14.35
C GLY A 62 14.49 -42.38 -15.48
N THR A 63 13.94 -41.45 -16.26
CA THR A 63 14.69 -40.73 -17.29
C THR A 63 15.17 -39.42 -16.69
N ALA A 64 16.49 -39.20 -16.66
CA ALA A 64 17.06 -37.94 -16.22
C ALA A 64 16.83 -36.84 -17.26
N THR A 65 17.06 -35.57 -16.89
CA THR A 65 16.88 -34.42 -17.79
C THR A 65 17.79 -34.45 -19.02
N ASP A 66 18.86 -35.24 -18.99
CA ASP A 66 19.77 -35.49 -20.12
C ASP A 66 19.32 -36.65 -21.03
N GLY A 67 18.12 -37.21 -20.78
CA GLY A 67 17.56 -38.34 -21.52
C GLY A 67 18.13 -39.70 -21.12
N ARG A 68 19.08 -39.80 -20.19
CA ARG A 68 19.63 -41.09 -19.76
C ARG A 68 18.71 -41.76 -18.73
N SER A 69 18.44 -43.04 -18.96
CA SER A 69 17.75 -43.87 -17.98
C SER A 69 18.69 -44.21 -16.81
N HIS A 70 18.19 -44.08 -15.58
CA HIS A 70 18.89 -44.47 -14.37
C HIS A 70 17.99 -45.30 -13.47
N GLU A 71 18.59 -46.27 -12.77
CA GLU A 71 17.90 -47.07 -11.78
C GLU A 71 17.61 -46.23 -10.53
N ILE A 72 16.34 -46.15 -10.17
CA ILE A 72 15.84 -45.48 -8.96
C ILE A 72 15.80 -46.49 -7.82
N ALA A 73 15.27 -47.69 -8.08
CA ALA A 73 15.14 -48.75 -7.09
C ALA A 73 15.20 -50.11 -7.76
N ARG A 74 15.70 -51.09 -7.00
CA ARG A 74 15.59 -52.50 -7.35
C ARG A 74 15.16 -53.30 -6.13
N TRP A 75 14.24 -54.20 -6.37
CA TRP A 75 13.84 -55.24 -5.43
C TRP A 75 13.96 -56.59 -6.10
N THR A 76 14.54 -57.54 -5.38
CA THR A 76 14.67 -58.93 -5.82
C THR A 76 14.04 -59.77 -4.71
N GLY A 77 12.94 -60.45 -5.03
CA GLY A 77 12.35 -61.43 -4.12
C GLY A 77 13.24 -62.65 -3.97
N ASP A 78 12.76 -63.62 -3.20
CA ASP A 78 13.48 -64.89 -3.04
C ASP A 78 13.57 -65.62 -4.39
N GLY A 79 14.79 -65.99 -4.79
CA GLY A 79 15.08 -66.67 -6.05
C GLY A 79 15.71 -65.77 -7.14
N GLY A 80 16.48 -66.39 -8.03
CA GLY A 80 17.01 -65.72 -9.22
C GLY A 80 15.91 -65.51 -10.27
N PRO A 81 16.07 -64.56 -11.21
CA PRO A 81 15.11 -64.39 -12.31
C PRO A 81 14.97 -65.70 -13.11
N VAL A 82 13.73 -66.15 -13.31
CA VAL A 82 13.41 -67.38 -14.05
C VAL A 82 12.75 -67.01 -15.38
N GLY A 83 13.41 -67.39 -16.47
CA GLY A 83 12.91 -67.17 -17.83
C GLY A 83 13.19 -65.77 -18.40
N SER A 84 12.72 -65.55 -19.63
CA SER A 84 12.89 -64.30 -20.38
C SER A 84 11.70 -63.34 -20.27
N LEU A 85 10.65 -63.72 -19.54
CA LEU A 85 9.44 -62.92 -19.41
C LEU A 85 9.75 -61.62 -18.66
N ARG A 86 9.40 -60.49 -19.29
CA ARG A 86 9.53 -59.15 -18.74
C ARG A 86 8.30 -58.36 -19.10
N ASP A 87 7.83 -57.57 -18.15
CA ASP A 87 6.77 -56.59 -18.39
C ASP A 87 7.21 -55.20 -17.90
N THR A 88 6.74 -54.15 -18.56
CA THR A 88 7.08 -52.76 -18.22
C THR A 88 5.81 -51.99 -17.96
N VAL A 89 5.72 -51.36 -16.78
CA VAL A 89 4.59 -50.50 -16.40
C VAL A 89 5.09 -49.07 -16.27
N ASP A 90 4.38 -48.14 -16.90
CA ASP A 90 4.66 -46.71 -16.79
C ASP A 90 3.91 -46.11 -15.60
N VAL A 91 4.63 -45.36 -14.78
CA VAL A 91 4.12 -44.73 -13.56
C VAL A 91 4.42 -43.24 -13.61
N GLU A 92 3.39 -42.41 -13.68
CA GLU A 92 3.55 -40.95 -13.62
C GLU A 92 3.75 -40.48 -12.17
N VAL A 93 4.88 -39.86 -11.89
CA VAL A 93 5.25 -39.31 -10.58
C VAL A 93 5.70 -37.86 -10.75
N ALA A 94 4.91 -36.92 -10.23
CA ALA A 94 5.24 -35.49 -10.22
C ALA A 94 5.65 -34.92 -11.60
N GLY A 95 4.96 -35.35 -12.67
CA GLY A 95 5.25 -34.92 -14.04
C GLY A 95 6.44 -35.62 -14.71
N THR A 96 7.00 -36.65 -14.07
CA THR A 96 8.00 -37.55 -14.67
C THR A 96 7.41 -38.95 -14.84
N VAL A 97 7.72 -39.62 -15.93
CA VAL A 97 7.34 -41.03 -16.13
C VAL A 97 8.47 -41.93 -15.60
N TRP A 98 8.12 -42.84 -14.69
CA TRP A 98 9.00 -43.91 -14.22
C TRP A 98 8.59 -45.21 -14.90
N HIS A 99 9.57 -46.00 -15.34
CA HIS A 99 9.33 -47.30 -15.93
C HIS A 99 9.63 -48.38 -14.88
N VAL A 100 8.64 -49.22 -14.60
CA VAL A 100 8.78 -50.35 -13.67
C VAL A 100 8.88 -51.63 -14.48
N LEU A 101 10.09 -52.16 -14.57
CA LEU A 101 10.36 -53.45 -15.20
C LEU A 101 10.17 -54.57 -14.18
N VAL A 102 9.26 -55.50 -14.45
CA VAL A 102 8.97 -56.66 -13.59
C VAL A 102 9.40 -57.95 -14.28
N ARG A 103 10.06 -58.84 -13.52
CA ARG A 103 10.48 -60.18 -13.98
C ARG A 103 10.13 -61.23 -12.93
N PRO A 104 9.52 -62.37 -13.28
CA PRO A 104 9.29 -63.45 -12.32
C PRO A 104 10.62 -64.06 -11.82
N THR A 105 10.69 -64.43 -10.53
CA THR A 105 11.79 -65.21 -9.92
C THR A 105 11.38 -66.63 -9.55
N ALA A 106 10.09 -66.96 -9.65
CA ALA A 106 9.58 -68.32 -9.59
C ALA A 106 8.98 -68.70 -10.94
N ALA A 107 9.15 -69.96 -11.34
CA ALA A 107 8.40 -70.50 -12.47
C ALA A 107 6.91 -70.34 -12.12
N LEU A 108 6.17 -69.61 -12.96
CA LEU A 108 4.72 -69.50 -12.87
C LEU A 108 4.13 -70.90 -13.14
N ALA A 109 4.13 -71.74 -12.11
CA ALA A 109 3.70 -73.13 -12.18
C ALA A 109 2.18 -73.15 -12.26
N GLY A 110 1.65 -73.00 -13.48
CA GLY A 110 0.23 -73.14 -13.75
C GLY A 110 -0.16 -72.56 -15.10
N THR A 111 -0.24 -73.40 -16.12
CA THR A 111 -0.77 -73.14 -17.47
C THR A 111 -2.26 -72.74 -17.53
N GLY A 112 -2.84 -72.23 -16.43
CA GLY A 112 -4.28 -71.93 -16.38
C GLY A 112 -4.77 -70.96 -15.31
N ARG A 113 -3.89 -70.26 -14.57
CA ARG A 113 -4.30 -69.16 -13.68
C ARG A 113 -3.63 -67.86 -14.09
N THR A 114 -4.48 -66.91 -14.42
CA THR A 114 -4.21 -65.59 -14.97
C THR A 114 -3.13 -64.83 -14.17
N VAL A 115 -1.98 -64.62 -14.82
CA VAL A 115 -0.87 -63.76 -14.40
C VAL A 115 -1.30 -62.28 -14.20
N ALA A 116 -2.56 -61.95 -14.50
CA ALA A 116 -3.14 -60.63 -14.33
C ALA A 116 -3.30 -60.20 -12.86
N ALA A 117 -3.47 -61.13 -11.91
CA ALA A 117 -3.85 -60.76 -10.53
C ALA A 117 -2.75 -60.05 -9.71
N PRO A 118 -1.46 -60.46 -9.74
CA PRO A 118 -0.43 -59.78 -8.96
C PRO A 118 -0.04 -58.41 -9.55
N LEU A 119 -0.08 -58.28 -10.88
CA LEU A 119 0.25 -57.03 -11.59
C LEU A 119 -0.81 -55.95 -11.37
N THR A 120 -2.10 -56.32 -11.31
CA THR A 120 -3.17 -55.36 -11.03
C THR A 120 -3.14 -54.85 -9.59
N MET A 121 -2.73 -55.68 -8.62
CA MET A 121 -2.57 -55.24 -7.23
C MET A 121 -1.39 -54.26 -7.06
N LEU A 122 -0.26 -54.51 -7.74
CA LEU A 122 0.88 -53.58 -7.72
C LEU A 122 0.47 -52.21 -8.28
N GLY A 123 -0.26 -52.22 -9.41
CA GLY A 123 -0.82 -51.01 -10.00
C GLY A 123 -1.74 -50.27 -9.02
N ALA A 124 -2.63 -50.98 -8.32
CA ALA A 124 -3.57 -50.38 -7.38
C ALA A 124 -2.89 -49.68 -6.19
N VAL A 125 -1.82 -50.26 -5.64
CA VAL A 125 -1.07 -49.65 -4.52
C VAL A 125 -0.33 -48.38 -4.96
N VAL A 126 0.35 -48.43 -6.10
CA VAL A 126 1.05 -47.26 -6.66
C VAL A 126 0.06 -46.14 -6.98
N VAL A 127 -1.07 -46.46 -7.60
CA VAL A 127 -2.15 -45.50 -7.89
C VAL A 127 -2.72 -44.89 -6.60
N SER A 128 -2.90 -45.68 -5.54
CA SER A 128 -3.44 -45.18 -4.27
C SER A 128 -2.48 -44.20 -3.58
N LEU A 129 -1.18 -44.48 -3.60
CA LEU A 129 -0.14 -43.59 -3.08
C LEU A 129 -0.07 -42.26 -3.85
N LEU A 130 -0.16 -42.33 -5.18
CA LEU A 130 -0.19 -41.14 -6.04
C LEU A 130 -1.46 -40.30 -5.82
N ALA A 131 -2.61 -40.96 -5.65
CA ALA A 131 -3.88 -40.28 -5.36
C ALA A 131 -3.82 -39.53 -4.02
N ALA A 132 -3.26 -40.16 -2.97
CA ALA A 132 -3.08 -39.51 -1.67
C ALA A 132 -2.15 -38.29 -1.75
N ALA A 133 -1.03 -38.41 -2.48
CA ALA A 133 -0.12 -37.29 -2.71
C ALA A 133 -0.79 -36.15 -3.49
N GLY A 134 -1.58 -36.48 -4.52
CA GLY A 134 -2.38 -35.52 -5.27
C GLY A 134 -3.40 -34.79 -4.42
N LEU A 135 -4.08 -35.50 -3.50
CA LEU A 135 -5.06 -34.91 -2.57
C LEU A 135 -4.39 -33.87 -1.66
N LEU A 136 -3.22 -34.21 -1.09
CA LEU A 136 -2.45 -33.30 -0.24
C LEU A 136 -1.99 -32.05 -1.01
N ALA A 137 -1.58 -32.22 -2.27
CA ALA A 137 -1.21 -31.10 -3.13
C ALA A 137 -2.42 -30.19 -3.44
N ALA A 138 -3.60 -30.78 -3.67
CA ALA A 138 -4.84 -30.05 -3.92
C ALA A 138 -5.31 -29.27 -2.70
N GLU A 139 -5.23 -29.85 -1.50
CA GLU A 139 -5.54 -29.14 -0.24
C GLU A 139 -4.60 -27.96 0.01
N ALA A 140 -3.29 -28.17 -0.24
CA ALA A 140 -2.32 -27.08 -0.17
C ALA A 140 -2.64 -25.97 -1.18
N GLY A 141 -3.17 -26.31 -2.36
CA GLY A 141 -3.66 -25.36 -3.36
C GLY A 141 -4.90 -24.59 -2.90
N ARG A 142 -5.89 -25.28 -2.33
CA ARG A 142 -7.14 -24.68 -1.83
C ARG A 142 -6.88 -23.71 -0.68
N ASN A 143 -5.98 -24.06 0.23
CA ASN A 143 -5.55 -23.18 1.32
C ASN A 143 -4.85 -21.90 0.80
N ARG A 144 -4.07 -22.02 -0.29
CA ARG A 144 -3.46 -20.85 -0.95
C ARG A 144 -4.52 -19.94 -1.59
N ALA A 145 -5.51 -20.50 -2.27
CA ALA A 145 -6.58 -19.72 -2.88
C ALA A 145 -7.39 -18.94 -1.82
N ALA A 146 -7.75 -19.60 -0.71
CA ALA A 146 -8.43 -18.94 0.41
C ALA A 146 -7.56 -17.84 1.05
N ALA A 147 -6.26 -18.07 1.21
CA ALA A 147 -5.34 -17.06 1.73
C ALA A 147 -5.20 -15.84 0.80
N ARG A 148 -5.22 -16.04 -0.53
CA ARG A 148 -5.22 -14.94 -1.52
C ARG A 148 -6.50 -14.12 -1.44
N ALA A 149 -7.67 -14.77 -1.44
CA ALA A 149 -8.95 -14.08 -1.30
C ALA A 149 -9.05 -13.24 -0.02
N ARG A 150 -8.52 -13.75 1.11
CA ARG A 150 -8.48 -12.99 2.37
C ARG A 150 -7.60 -11.74 2.30
N ARG A 151 -6.48 -11.79 1.55
CA ARG A 151 -5.60 -10.63 1.37
C ARG A 151 -6.23 -9.60 0.45
N GLU A 152 -6.78 -10.02 -0.68
CA GLU A 152 -7.49 -9.13 -1.60
C GLU A 152 -8.65 -8.41 -0.88
N ALA A 153 -9.40 -9.13 -0.04
CA ALA A 153 -10.45 -8.54 0.79
C ALA A 153 -9.93 -7.61 1.91
N ALA A 154 -8.71 -7.82 2.40
CA ALA A 154 -8.09 -6.92 3.38
C ALA A 154 -7.60 -5.64 2.67
N ASP A 155 -6.92 -5.80 1.53
CA ASP A 155 -6.40 -4.70 0.72
C ASP A 155 -7.53 -3.80 0.23
N ALA A 156 -8.64 -4.37 -0.24
CA ALA A 156 -9.84 -3.64 -0.63
C ALA A 156 -10.40 -2.78 0.53
N ARG A 157 -10.47 -3.34 1.75
CA ARG A 157 -10.93 -2.59 2.93
C ARG A 157 -9.98 -1.44 3.29
N THR A 158 -8.66 -1.61 3.13
CA THR A 158 -7.71 -0.51 3.35
C THR A 158 -7.82 0.57 2.27
N ALA A 159 -8.15 0.20 1.03
CA ALA A 159 -8.34 1.15 -0.06
C ALA A 159 -9.60 1.98 0.15
N GLU A 160 -10.73 1.34 0.48
CA GLU A 160 -11.97 2.03 0.85
C GLU A 160 -11.77 2.99 2.04
N GLY A 161 -11.03 2.57 3.07
CA GLY A 161 -10.73 3.42 4.21
C GLY A 161 -9.93 4.67 3.82
N ARG A 162 -8.94 4.52 2.93
CA ARG A 162 -8.16 5.65 2.41
C ARG A 162 -9.00 6.60 1.56
N GLU A 163 -9.91 6.08 0.76
CA GLU A 163 -10.83 6.89 -0.04
C GLU A 163 -11.81 7.68 0.83
N ARG A 164 -12.42 7.05 1.84
CA ARG A 164 -13.29 7.75 2.81
C ARG A 164 -12.54 8.86 3.53
N ALA A 165 -11.34 8.58 4.04
CA ALA A 165 -10.51 9.58 4.70
C ALA A 165 -10.05 10.72 3.77
N ALA A 166 -9.92 10.47 2.46
CA ALA A 166 -9.62 11.51 1.48
C ALA A 166 -10.86 12.38 1.20
N ASN A 167 -12.04 11.76 1.07
CA ASN A 167 -13.31 12.46 0.88
C ASN A 167 -13.64 13.35 2.10
N ASP A 168 -13.45 12.85 3.32
CA ASP A 168 -13.68 13.61 4.54
C ASP A 168 -12.76 14.84 4.63
N ARG A 169 -11.48 14.69 4.27
CA ARG A 169 -10.55 15.82 4.17
C ARG A 169 -10.95 16.84 3.11
N ALA A 170 -11.44 16.38 1.96
CA ALA A 170 -11.92 17.26 0.90
C ALA A 170 -13.17 18.04 1.32
N ARG A 171 -14.07 17.41 2.09
CA ARG A 171 -15.24 18.08 2.67
C ARG A 171 -14.84 19.16 3.68
N ALA A 172 -13.96 18.81 4.63
CA ALA A 172 -13.44 19.76 5.61
C ALA A 172 -12.78 20.97 4.94
N ALA A 173 -11.94 20.74 3.93
CA ALA A 173 -11.29 21.83 3.18
C ALA A 173 -12.30 22.73 2.42
N ASN A 174 -13.39 22.15 1.90
CA ASN A 174 -14.44 22.92 1.23
C ASN A 174 -15.24 23.77 2.24
N ASP A 175 -15.52 23.22 3.41
CA ASP A 175 -16.21 23.96 4.48
C ASP A 175 -15.34 25.10 5.03
N GLU A 176 -14.03 24.89 5.18
CA GLU A 176 -13.07 25.96 5.50
C GLU A 176 -13.04 27.05 4.42
N ALA A 177 -13.02 26.67 3.14
CA ALA A 177 -13.04 27.62 2.03
C ALA A 177 -14.32 28.46 1.98
N ARG A 178 -15.47 27.86 2.33
CA ARG A 178 -16.75 28.58 2.46
C ARG A 178 -16.70 29.58 3.61
N ALA A 179 -16.24 29.16 4.79
CA ALA A 179 -16.11 30.04 5.94
C ALA A 179 -15.17 31.22 5.65
N ALA A 180 -14.04 30.98 4.99
CA ALA A 180 -13.11 32.04 4.58
C ALA A 180 -13.74 33.03 3.58
N ARG A 181 -14.55 32.53 2.64
CA ARG A 181 -15.28 33.38 1.69
C ARG A 181 -16.33 34.23 2.38
N ASP A 182 -17.07 33.67 3.34
CA ASP A 182 -18.07 34.40 4.10
C ASP A 182 -17.42 35.51 4.96
N GLN A 183 -16.26 35.22 5.56
CA GLN A 183 -15.47 36.22 6.28
C GLN A 183 -14.98 37.36 5.37
N LEU A 184 -14.54 37.04 4.15
CA LEU A 184 -14.12 38.05 3.18
C LEU A 184 -15.29 38.96 2.79
N LEU A 185 -16.47 38.40 2.52
CA LEU A 185 -17.66 39.17 2.19
C LEU A 185 -18.09 40.07 3.36
N ALA A 186 -18.07 39.57 4.59
CA ALA A 186 -18.36 40.37 5.77
C ALA A 186 -17.36 41.52 5.98
N ALA A 187 -16.07 41.28 5.69
CA ALA A 187 -15.04 42.31 5.76
C ALA A 187 -15.23 43.39 4.67
N GLU A 188 -15.59 43.00 3.44
CA GLU A 188 -15.91 43.93 2.36
C GLU A 188 -17.12 44.82 2.71
N ASP A 189 -18.17 44.23 3.29
CA ASP A 189 -19.35 44.98 3.72
C ASP A 189 -19.00 45.97 4.85
N ALA A 190 -18.18 45.56 5.82
CA ALA A 190 -17.72 46.43 6.89
C ALA A 190 -16.84 47.60 6.38
N VAL A 191 -16.02 47.37 5.35
CA VAL A 191 -15.26 48.44 4.69
C VAL A 191 -16.21 49.41 3.99
N ARG A 192 -17.21 48.89 3.25
CA ARG A 192 -18.20 49.71 2.55
C ARG A 192 -19.03 50.56 3.52
N GLU A 193 -19.38 50.03 4.68
CA GLU A 193 -20.07 50.78 5.74
C GLU A 193 -19.21 51.95 6.25
N ARG A 194 -17.93 51.69 6.59
CA ARG A 194 -17.00 52.75 7.01
C ARG A 194 -16.78 53.82 5.95
N GLU A 195 -16.69 53.44 4.69
CA GLU A 195 -16.59 54.40 3.58
C GLU A 195 -17.83 55.29 3.49
N ALA A 196 -19.02 54.72 3.66
CA ALA A 196 -20.26 55.48 3.70
C ALA A 196 -20.32 56.44 4.89
N GLU A 197 -19.91 55.99 6.08
CA GLU A 197 -19.80 56.85 7.27
C GLU A 197 -18.82 58.01 7.04
N LEU A 198 -17.61 57.74 6.57
CA LEU A 198 -16.59 58.75 6.29
C LEU A 198 -17.07 59.78 5.25
N SER A 199 -17.74 59.32 4.21
CA SER A 199 -18.36 60.19 3.22
C SER A 199 -19.42 61.09 3.85
N GLY A 200 -20.29 60.53 4.70
CA GLY A 200 -21.29 61.29 5.47
C GLY A 200 -20.66 62.33 6.40
N PHE A 201 -19.59 61.98 7.11
CA PHE A 201 -18.82 62.90 7.94
C PHE A 201 -18.19 64.03 7.12
N ALA A 202 -17.59 63.72 5.98
CA ALA A 202 -16.97 64.72 5.11
C ALA A 202 -18.00 65.72 4.58
N THR A 203 -19.18 65.25 4.15
CA THR A 203 -20.30 66.13 3.75
C THR A 203 -20.74 67.04 4.90
N ALA A 204 -21.02 66.47 6.08
CA ALA A 204 -21.48 67.24 7.24
C ALA A 204 -20.42 68.26 7.73
N ALA A 205 -19.14 67.88 7.69
CA ALA A 205 -18.04 68.79 8.02
C ALA A 205 -17.94 69.93 6.99
N GLY A 206 -18.08 69.63 5.70
CA GLY A 206 -18.09 70.64 4.64
C GLY A 206 -19.20 71.68 4.82
N GLU A 207 -20.42 71.23 5.12
CA GLU A 207 -21.57 72.11 5.38
C GLU A 207 -21.36 72.98 6.62
N ARG A 208 -20.88 72.40 7.72
CA ARG A 208 -20.66 73.13 8.99
C ARG A 208 -19.47 74.08 8.95
N LEU A 209 -18.44 73.80 8.15
CA LEU A 209 -17.29 74.69 7.97
C LEU A 209 -17.60 75.87 7.06
N HIS A 210 -18.60 75.76 6.17
CA HIS A 210 -18.92 76.82 5.23
C HIS A 210 -19.33 78.13 5.92
N ALA A 211 -20.17 78.05 6.96
CA ALA A 211 -20.63 79.24 7.69
C ALA A 211 -19.48 79.99 8.42
N PRO A 212 -18.65 79.33 9.26
CA PRO A 212 -17.48 79.96 9.86
C PRO A 212 -16.49 80.53 8.84
N LEU A 213 -16.21 79.80 7.75
CA LEU A 213 -15.30 80.27 6.71
C LEU A 213 -15.84 81.50 5.98
N HIS A 214 -17.15 81.56 5.71
CA HIS A 214 -17.80 82.75 5.17
C HIS A 214 -17.73 83.94 6.14
N THR A 215 -17.90 83.70 7.44
CA THR A 215 -17.71 84.73 8.47
C THR A 215 -16.27 85.24 8.49
N ILE A 216 -15.27 84.35 8.48
CA ILE A 216 -13.85 84.73 8.43
C ILE A 216 -13.58 85.53 7.16
N ALA A 217 -14.02 85.03 5.99
CA ALA A 217 -13.85 85.70 4.71
C ALA A 217 -14.42 87.12 4.73
N SER A 218 -15.66 87.30 5.21
CA SER A 218 -16.32 88.60 5.34
C SER A 218 -15.59 89.55 6.30
N VAL A 219 -15.06 89.04 7.43
CA VAL A 219 -14.24 89.84 8.35
C VAL A 219 -12.92 90.24 7.69
N THR A 220 -12.26 89.35 6.95
CA THR A 220 -11.05 89.71 6.18
C THR A 220 -11.33 90.74 5.11
N GLU A 221 -12.44 90.65 4.37
CA GLU A 221 -12.84 91.68 3.40
C GLU A 221 -13.03 93.03 4.08
N MET A 222 -13.76 93.07 5.20
CA MET A 222 -13.97 94.29 5.99
C MET A 222 -12.63 94.89 6.47
N LEU A 223 -11.74 94.05 7.00
CA LEU A 223 -10.40 94.50 7.44
C LEU A 223 -9.55 95.00 6.27
N VAL A 224 -9.63 94.37 5.10
CA VAL A 224 -8.94 94.83 3.89
C VAL A 224 -9.51 96.17 3.44
N GLU A 225 -10.82 96.37 3.49
CA GLU A 225 -11.47 97.63 3.07
C GLU A 225 -11.12 98.80 4.02
N ASP A 226 -11.15 98.58 5.34
CA ASP A 226 -10.75 99.57 6.35
C ASP A 226 -9.23 99.85 6.35
N ALA A 227 -8.40 98.81 6.20
CA ALA A 227 -6.95 98.95 6.18
C ALA A 227 -6.42 99.48 4.84
N ALA A 228 -7.10 99.23 3.71
CA ALA A 228 -6.68 99.72 2.39
C ALA A 228 -6.62 101.26 2.35
N ALA A 229 -7.53 101.94 3.04
CA ALA A 229 -7.51 103.40 3.17
C ALA A 229 -6.30 103.93 3.97
N GLN A 230 -5.74 103.11 4.88
CA GLN A 230 -4.56 103.47 5.67
C GLN A 230 -3.23 103.02 5.01
N LEU A 231 -3.27 101.95 4.20
CA LEU A 231 -2.10 101.38 3.54
C LEU A 231 -1.65 102.18 2.31
N ASP A 232 -2.51 102.97 1.65
CA ASP A 232 -2.16 103.64 0.38
C ASP A 232 -1.13 104.79 0.51
N GLN A 233 -0.87 105.27 1.75
CA GLN A 233 0.11 106.35 2.00
C GLN A 233 1.38 105.88 2.71
N ALA A 234 1.31 104.89 3.61
CA ALA A 234 2.46 104.39 4.36
C ALA A 234 3.18 103.20 3.68
N SER A 235 2.51 102.49 2.75
CA SER A 235 3.07 101.27 2.10
C SER A 235 3.76 101.54 0.75
N ARG A 236 3.80 102.80 0.31
CA ARG A 236 4.50 103.25 -0.91
C ARG A 236 5.96 103.61 -0.66
N GLU A 237 6.57 103.12 0.41
CA GLU A 237 8.02 103.18 0.55
C GLU A 237 8.63 102.05 -0.31
N PRO A 238 9.43 102.37 -1.35
CA PRO A 238 9.93 101.37 -2.28
C PRO A 238 10.84 100.40 -1.52
N ASN A 239 10.38 99.17 -1.31
CA ASN A 239 11.24 98.08 -0.86
C ASN A 239 12.32 97.85 -1.95
N PRO A 240 13.60 98.15 -1.68
CA PRO A 240 14.65 98.11 -2.69
C PRO A 240 14.99 96.69 -3.18
N GLY A 241 14.36 95.65 -2.62
CA GLY A 241 14.62 94.24 -2.92
C GLY A 241 13.54 93.49 -3.72
N GLY A 242 12.40 94.10 -4.06
CA GLY A 242 11.44 93.50 -5.00
C GLY A 242 10.70 92.23 -4.55
N GLY A 243 10.41 92.04 -3.26
CA GLY A 243 9.55 90.94 -2.79
C GLY A 243 9.03 91.12 -1.37
N SER A 244 7.77 90.77 -1.14
CA SER A 244 7.10 90.80 0.17
C SER A 244 6.83 89.37 0.63
N ILE A 245 7.27 88.99 1.83
CA ILE A 245 6.87 87.75 2.51
C ILE A 245 6.18 88.12 3.82
N PHE A 246 5.01 87.57 4.06
CA PHE A 246 4.30 87.70 5.33
C PHE A 246 4.24 86.33 6.03
N TRP A 247 4.51 86.33 7.32
CA TRP A 247 4.30 85.19 8.21
C TRP A 247 3.26 85.61 9.25
N PHE A 248 2.28 84.76 9.53
CA PHE A 248 1.44 84.89 10.71
C PHE A 248 1.55 83.60 11.53
N THR A 249 1.65 83.76 12.84
CA THR A 249 1.62 82.65 13.80
C THR A 249 0.21 82.59 14.39
N VAL A 250 -0.52 81.52 14.09
CA VAL A 250 -1.79 81.24 14.77
C VAL A 250 -1.43 80.53 16.08
N ALA A 251 -1.72 81.15 17.23
CA ALA A 251 -1.60 80.47 18.50
C ALA A 251 -2.53 79.26 18.47
N ALA A 252 -1.97 78.05 18.58
CA ALA A 252 -2.75 76.85 18.77
C ALA A 252 -3.55 77.02 20.07
N ALA A 253 -4.84 77.34 19.95
CA ALA A 253 -5.75 77.23 21.07
C ALA A 253 -5.62 75.78 21.57
N THR A 254 -5.19 75.64 22.81
CA THR A 254 -5.12 74.36 23.53
C THR A 254 -6.50 73.73 23.52
N THR A 255 -6.76 72.83 22.58
CA THR A 255 -7.76 71.77 22.73
C THR A 255 -7.19 70.82 23.79
N ALA A 256 -7.45 71.14 25.05
CA ALA A 256 -7.34 70.17 26.12
C ALA A 256 -8.24 68.97 25.74
N PRO A 257 -7.72 67.74 25.69
CA PRO A 257 -8.58 66.58 25.58
C PRO A 257 -9.54 66.57 26.77
N ALA A 258 -10.82 66.42 26.52
CA ALA A 258 -11.80 66.17 27.56
C ALA A 258 -11.35 64.94 28.37
N PRO A 259 -11.41 64.96 29.71
CA PRO A 259 -11.15 63.77 30.50
C PRO A 259 -12.31 62.80 30.28
N GLU A 260 -12.10 61.76 29.47
CA GLU A 260 -13.00 60.60 29.48
C GLU A 260 -12.67 59.72 30.68
N THR A 261 -13.33 60.09 31.78
CA THR A 261 -14.24 59.26 32.57
C THR A 261 -14.17 57.74 32.34
N GLU A 262 -13.70 57.06 33.38
CA GLU A 262 -14.16 55.76 33.90
C GLU A 262 -13.95 54.49 33.06
N LEU A 263 -12.74 53.97 33.27
CA LEU A 263 -12.49 52.61 33.74
C LEU A 263 -13.66 51.99 34.56
N PHE A 264 -14.62 51.35 33.90
CA PHE A 264 -15.46 50.32 34.53
C PHE A 264 -14.72 48.98 34.49
N ALA A 265 -14.00 48.70 35.59
CA ALA A 265 -13.78 47.35 36.06
C ALA A 265 -14.62 47.16 37.32
N ALA A 266 -15.70 46.38 37.21
CA ALA A 266 -16.34 45.64 38.30
C ALA A 266 -17.02 44.43 37.65
N ASP A 267 -16.36 43.27 37.61
CA ASP A 267 -16.32 42.21 38.62
C ASP A 267 -17.58 41.31 38.64
N LEU A 268 -17.31 40.01 38.44
CA LEU A 268 -17.98 38.80 38.97
C LEU A 268 -19.37 38.38 38.44
N ALA A 269 -19.39 37.29 37.67
CA ALA A 269 -19.85 35.95 38.12
C ALA A 269 -19.55 34.87 37.07
#